data_AF-A0A0C2XRN1-F1
#
_entry.id   AF-A0A0C2XRN1-F1
#
_cell.length_a   1.000
_cell.length_b   1.000
_cell.length_c   1.000
_cell.angle_alpha   90.00
_cell.angle_beta   90.00
_cell.angle_gamma   90.00
#
_symmetry.space_group_name_H-M   'P 1'
#
loop_
_entity.id
_entity.type
_entity.pdbx_description
1 polymer ?
#
loop_
_entity_poly.entity_id
_entity_poly.type
_entity_poly.pdbx_seq_one_letter_code
_entity_poly.pdbx_strand_id
1 'polypeptide(L)'
;MFLVESSLPMNARVALAGIALGTSGLSTGLVSWCAKPYVTKMRRFRPDGAGTAEELELTTYTLTLRPRITKVYDPSFLIETRRPLAKWELAEQITLTEYRTDAVGTNVHPTPGGAETVSETTNERGEVMGRWVVKWGEGGVGTCHEVGHVVRYFNVHEELLQ
;
A
#
# COMPACT_ATOMS: atom_id res chain seq x y z
N MET A 1 -21.39 34.60 9.55
CA MET A 1 -21.90 33.41 10.27
C MET A 1 -23.36 33.27 9.90
N PHE A 2 -23.70 32.39 8.95
CA PHE A 2 -25.09 32.16 8.53
C PHE A 2 -25.81 31.36 9.61
N LEU A 3 -26.35 32.09 10.60
CA LEU A 3 -27.39 31.57 11.47
C LEU A 3 -28.65 31.46 10.61
N VAL A 4 -28.93 30.27 10.10
CA VAL A 4 -30.25 29.97 9.53
C VAL A 4 -31.24 30.14 10.68
N GLU A 5 -32.03 31.22 10.67
CA GLU A 5 -33.22 31.37 11.51
C GLU A 5 -34.27 30.36 11.06
N SER A 6 -34.01 29.09 11.39
CA SER A 6 -34.93 28.01 11.17
C SER A 6 -35.94 28.01 12.32
N SER A 7 -37.23 28.09 12.02
CA SER A 7 -38.31 27.89 13.00
C SER A 7 -38.37 26.47 13.57
N LEU A 8 -37.39 25.61 13.26
CA LEU A 8 -37.35 24.23 13.71
C LEU A 8 -36.96 24.10 15.19
N PRO A 9 -37.67 23.24 15.95
CA PRO A 9 -37.30 22.91 17.31
C PRO A 9 -35.92 22.22 17.37
N MET A 10 -35.23 22.35 18.50
CA MET A 10 -33.81 21.97 18.65
C MET A 10 -33.52 20.52 18.24
N ASN A 11 -34.44 19.60 18.54
CA ASN A 11 -34.36 18.20 18.15
C ASN A 11 -34.32 18.00 16.62
N ALA A 12 -35.13 18.74 15.86
CA ALA A 12 -35.14 18.68 14.40
C ALA A 12 -33.84 19.24 13.81
N ARG A 13 -33.27 20.28 14.42
CA ARG A 13 -31.96 20.83 14.01
C ARG A 13 -30.83 19.81 14.21
N VAL A 14 -30.82 19.14 15.36
CA VAL A 14 -29.83 18.08 15.66
C VAL A 14 -30.00 16.89 14.70
N ALA A 15 -31.24 16.48 14.40
CA ALA A 15 -31.50 15.41 13.45
C ALA A 15 -31.01 15.76 12.04
N LEU A 16 -31.29 16.96 11.54
CA LEU A 16 -30.82 17.41 10.22
C LEU A 16 -29.30 17.55 10.16
N ALA A 17 -28.67 18.10 11.20
CA ALA A 17 -27.21 18.17 11.30
C ALA A 17 -26.60 16.76 11.31
N GLY A 18 -27.21 15.83 12.05
CA GLY A 18 -26.79 14.43 12.10
C GLY A 18 -26.88 13.73 10.73
N ILE A 19 -27.96 13.94 9.99
CA ILE A 19 -28.12 13.40 8.63
C ILE A 19 -27.04 13.98 7.71
N ALA A 20 -26.81 15.29 7.74
CA ALA A 20 -25.81 15.94 6.90
C ALA A 20 -24.38 15.47 7.19
N LEU A 21 -24.03 15.32 8.48
CA LEU A 21 -22.72 14.79 8.90
C LEU A 21 -22.58 13.31 8.56
N GLY A 22 -23.66 12.54 8.73
CA GLY A 22 -23.70 11.11 8.42
C GLY A 22 -23.53 10.81 6.94
N THR A 23 -24.29 11.49 6.07
CA THR A 23 -24.17 11.31 4.61
C THR A 23 -22.79 11.74 4.10
N SER A 24 -22.26 12.85 4.60
CA SER A 24 -20.92 13.32 4.24
C SER A 24 -19.85 12.32 4.66
N GLY A 25 -19.90 11.86 5.92
CA GLY A 25 -18.92 10.92 6.47
C GLY A 25 -18.92 9.56 5.76
N LEU A 26 -20.10 9.02 5.45
CA LEU A 26 -20.23 7.75 4.72
C LEU A 26 -19.69 7.86 3.29
N SER A 27 -20.01 8.96 2.60
CA SER A 27 -19.51 9.21 1.24
C SER A 27 -17.98 9.34 1.23
N THR A 28 -17.42 10.17 2.11
CA THR A 28 -15.96 10.33 2.22
C THR A 28 -15.28 9.02 2.62
N GLY A 29 -15.89 8.24 3.51
CA GLY A 29 -15.40 6.92 3.91
C GLY A 29 -15.36 5.93 2.76
N LEU A 30 -16.41 5.88 1.94
CA LEU A 30 -16.50 4.97 0.79
C LEU A 30 -15.52 5.35 -0.32
N VAL A 31 -15.42 6.65 -0.64
CA VAL A 31 -14.42 7.14 -1.60
C VAL A 31 -13.01 6.84 -1.10
N SER A 32 -12.74 7.07 0.19
CA SER A 32 -11.46 6.71 0.79
C SER A 32 -11.22 5.21 0.69
N TRP A 33 -12.20 4.36 0.96
CA TRP A 33 -12.02 2.91 0.83
C TRP A 33 -11.74 2.48 -0.61
N CYS A 34 -12.42 3.05 -1.61
CA CYS A 34 -12.16 2.72 -3.01
C CYS A 34 -10.82 3.26 -3.50
N ALA A 35 -10.46 4.50 -3.16
CA ALA A 35 -9.26 5.18 -3.67
C ALA A 35 -8.00 4.96 -2.81
N LYS A 36 -8.13 4.33 -1.63
CA LYS A 36 -6.99 4.16 -0.72
C LYS A 36 -6.11 3.00 -1.15
N PRO A 37 -4.78 3.17 -1.10
CA PRO A 37 -4.03 4.40 -0.83
C PRO A 37 -3.46 5.03 -2.11
N TYR A 38 -3.70 6.33 -2.28
CA TYR A 38 -3.03 7.14 -3.27
C TYR A 38 -1.56 7.36 -2.90
N VAL A 39 -0.67 6.99 -3.82
CA VAL A 39 0.77 7.22 -3.69
C VAL A 39 1.02 8.67 -4.05
N THR A 40 1.49 9.45 -3.08
CA THR A 40 1.81 10.87 -3.27
C THR A 40 3.27 11.09 -3.63
N LYS A 41 4.16 10.18 -3.21
CA LYS A 41 5.59 10.24 -3.48
C LYS A 41 6.09 8.84 -3.74
N MET A 42 6.89 8.70 -4.77
CA MET A 42 7.60 7.47 -5.11
C MET A 42 9.09 7.80 -5.17
N ARG A 43 9.92 6.98 -4.52
CA ARG A 43 11.38 7.12 -4.58
C ARG A 43 11.97 5.78 -4.95
N ARG A 44 12.77 5.75 -6.01
CA ARG A 44 13.55 4.58 -6.41
C ARG A 44 14.94 4.72 -5.81
N PHE A 45 15.40 3.67 -5.16
CA PHE A 45 16.77 3.56 -4.69
C PHE A 45 17.43 2.43 -5.46
N ARG A 46 18.39 2.78 -6.29
CA ARG A 46 19.26 1.81 -6.96
C ARG A 46 20.58 1.78 -6.19
N PRO A 47 20.81 0.81 -5.30
CA PRO A 47 22.11 0.65 -4.67
C PRO A 47 23.22 0.47 -5.71
N ASP A 48 24.35 1.18 -5.56
CA ASP A 48 25.50 1.15 -6.49
C ASP A 48 26.30 -0.18 -6.46
N GLY A 49 25.80 -1.20 -5.76
CA GLY A 49 26.42 -2.52 -5.66
C GLY A 49 25.92 -3.47 -6.75
N ALA A 50 26.82 -4.04 -7.54
CA ALA A 50 26.49 -5.09 -8.50
C ALA A 50 25.74 -6.25 -7.80
N GLY A 51 24.49 -6.51 -8.22
CA GLY A 51 23.65 -7.59 -7.70
C GLY A 51 22.65 -7.22 -6.58
N THR A 52 22.45 -5.94 -6.30
CA THR A 52 21.40 -5.49 -5.36
C THR A 52 20.12 -5.12 -6.12
N ALA A 53 18.97 -5.63 -5.66
CA ALA A 53 17.67 -5.32 -6.26
C ALA A 53 17.36 -3.82 -6.11
N GLU A 54 16.67 -3.26 -7.09
CA GLU A 54 16.15 -1.88 -6.96
C GLU A 54 15.15 -1.85 -5.81
N GLU A 55 15.24 -0.87 -4.91
CA GLU A 55 14.25 -0.69 -3.84
C GLU A 55 13.28 0.44 -4.21
N LEU A 56 12.02 0.30 -3.82
CA LEU A 56 10.98 1.28 -4.08
C LEU A 56 10.32 1.73 -2.78
N GLU A 57 10.33 3.04 -2.52
CA GLU A 57 9.63 3.65 -1.39
C GLU A 57 8.39 4.39 -1.87
N LEU A 58 7.23 4.03 -1.31
CA LEU A 58 5.92 4.56 -1.64
C LEU A 58 5.34 5.26 -0.43
N THR A 59 5.10 6.57 -0.53
CA THR A 59 4.42 7.33 0.52
C THR A 59 2.94 7.46 0.19
N THR A 60 2.11 7.08 1.15
CA THR A 60 0.65 7.17 1.08
C THR A 60 0.10 7.87 2.33
N TYR A 61 -1.18 8.24 2.32
CA TYR A 61 -1.82 8.91 3.46
C TYR A 61 -3.09 8.18 3.92
N THR A 62 -3.34 8.17 5.22
CA THR A 62 -4.63 7.76 5.79
C THR A 62 -5.69 8.83 5.53
N LEU A 63 -6.96 8.49 5.78
CA LEU A 63 -8.06 9.45 5.71
C LEU A 63 -7.83 10.69 6.61
N THR A 64 -7.17 10.49 7.75
CA THR A 64 -6.79 11.57 8.68
C THR A 64 -5.47 12.24 8.30
N LEU A 65 -5.01 12.12 7.05
CA LEU A 65 -3.78 12.70 6.53
C LEU A 65 -2.51 12.32 7.30
N ARG A 66 -2.47 11.12 7.88
CA ARG A 66 -1.23 10.59 8.48
C ARG A 66 -0.45 9.82 7.43
N PRO A 67 0.85 10.09 7.22
CA PRO A 67 1.63 9.38 6.22
C PRO A 67 1.86 7.90 6.64
N ARG A 68 1.98 7.07 5.61
CA ARG A 68 2.35 5.67 5.65
C ARG A 68 3.38 5.45 4.57
N ILE A 69 4.57 5.04 4.97
CA ILE A 69 5.70 4.83 4.07
C ILE A 69 5.81 3.33 3.88
N THR A 70 5.77 2.86 2.64
CA THR A 70 5.94 1.45 2.30
C THR A 70 7.21 1.29 1.50
N LYS A 71 8.18 0.56 2.05
CA LYS A 71 9.42 0.20 1.37
C LYS A 71 9.27 -1.20 0.80
N VAL A 72 9.43 -1.32 -0.51
CA VAL A 72 9.43 -2.58 -1.27
C VAL A 72 10.87 -2.87 -1.66
N TYR A 73 11.43 -3.97 -1.16
CA TYR A 73 12.82 -4.33 -1.41
C TYR A 73 13.02 -4.96 -2.79
N ASP A 74 11.97 -5.55 -3.35
CA ASP A 74 11.97 -6.10 -4.70
C ASP A 74 10.67 -5.70 -5.44
N PRO A 75 10.73 -4.71 -6.35
CA PRO A 75 9.61 -4.22 -7.15
C PRO A 75 8.98 -5.30 -8.03
N SER A 76 9.65 -6.43 -8.25
CA SER A 76 9.08 -7.53 -9.02
C SER A 76 7.93 -8.26 -8.29
N PHE A 77 7.71 -7.96 -7.01
CA PHE A 77 6.53 -8.35 -6.25
C PHE A 77 5.34 -7.39 -6.41
N LEU A 78 5.52 -6.25 -7.10
CA LEU A 78 4.43 -5.38 -7.49
C LEU A 78 3.86 -5.85 -8.82
N ILE A 79 2.61 -6.29 -8.79
CA ILE A 79 1.87 -6.74 -9.96
C ILE A 79 0.72 -5.79 -10.26
N GLU A 80 0.21 -5.84 -11.49
CA GLU A 80 -1.02 -5.14 -11.84
C GLU A 80 -2.20 -5.71 -11.06
N THR A 81 -3.01 -4.83 -10.46
CA THR A 81 -4.19 -5.22 -9.69
C THR A 81 -5.47 -5.09 -10.51
N ARG A 82 -6.48 -5.88 -10.15
CA ARG A 82 -7.86 -5.75 -10.67
C ARG A 82 -8.73 -4.81 -9.84
N ARG A 83 -8.20 -4.31 -8.71
CA ARG A 83 -8.94 -3.41 -7.83
C ARG A 83 -9.15 -2.05 -8.52
N PRO A 84 -10.40 -1.53 -8.58
CA PRO A 84 -10.65 -0.20 -9.11
C PRO A 84 -9.82 0.86 -8.39
N LEU A 85 -9.33 1.85 -9.13
CA LEU A 85 -8.54 2.96 -8.60
C LEU A 85 -7.24 2.53 -7.90
N ALA A 86 -6.72 1.33 -8.16
CA ALA A 86 -5.35 0.95 -7.80
C ALA A 86 -4.64 0.45 -9.07
N LYS A 87 -3.35 0.79 -9.21
CA LYS A 87 -2.54 0.34 -10.35
C LYS A 87 -1.74 -0.90 -10.00
N TRP A 88 -1.19 -0.92 -8.79
CA TRP A 88 -0.36 -2.01 -8.32
C TRP A 88 -0.89 -2.63 -7.03
N GLU A 89 -0.57 -3.90 -6.85
CA GLU A 89 -0.70 -4.61 -5.58
C GLU A 89 0.54 -5.46 -5.30
N LEU A 90 0.78 -5.74 -4.01
CA LEU A 90 1.73 -6.78 -3.63
C LEU A 90 1.16 -8.16 -4.00
N ALA A 91 1.95 -8.93 -4.74
CA ALA A 91 1.59 -10.26 -5.20
C ALA A 91 1.33 -11.21 -4.01
N GLU A 92 0.22 -11.94 -4.06
CA GLU A 92 -0.09 -13.04 -3.12
C GLU A 92 0.73 -14.30 -3.42
N GLN A 93 1.08 -14.51 -4.68
CA GLN A 93 1.86 -15.65 -5.12
C GLN A 93 2.82 -15.21 -6.22
N ILE A 94 4.03 -15.75 -6.19
CA ILE A 94 5.06 -15.46 -7.17
C ILE A 94 5.81 -16.74 -7.53
N THR A 95 6.26 -16.83 -8.77
CA THR A 95 7.19 -17.88 -9.21
C THR A 95 8.46 -17.21 -9.69
N LEU A 96 9.61 -17.63 -9.16
CA LEU A 96 10.90 -17.24 -9.71
C LEU A 96 11.17 -18.08 -10.96
N THR A 97 11.13 -17.46 -12.14
CA THR A 97 11.64 -18.09 -13.38
C THR A 97 13.17 -17.97 -13.39
N GLU A 98 13.87 -18.96 -13.98
CA GLU A 98 15.35 -19.03 -14.03
C GLU A 98 16.03 -17.73 -14.52
N TYR A 99 15.40 -16.99 -15.43
CA TYR A 99 15.87 -15.68 -15.92
C TYR A 99 15.99 -14.60 -14.83
N ARG A 100 15.25 -14.73 -13.71
CA ARG A 100 15.28 -13.80 -12.57
C ARG A 100 16.54 -13.96 -11.72
N THR A 101 17.10 -15.17 -11.69
CA THR A 101 18.34 -15.50 -10.96
C THR A 101 19.55 -14.73 -11.48
N ASP A 102 19.53 -14.39 -12.77
CA ASP A 102 20.63 -13.71 -13.46
C ASP A 102 20.49 -12.18 -13.42
N ALA A 103 19.26 -11.65 -13.37
CA ALA A 103 18.99 -10.20 -13.36
C ALA A 103 19.07 -9.57 -11.96
N VAL A 104 18.77 -10.33 -10.91
CA VAL A 104 18.85 -9.91 -9.50
C VAL A 104 20.03 -10.66 -8.88
N GLY A 105 21.24 -10.12 -9.11
CA GLY A 105 22.50 -10.84 -8.88
C GLY A 105 22.54 -11.76 -7.65
N THR A 106 22.77 -13.05 -7.92
CA THR A 106 23.43 -14.08 -7.09
C THR A 106 23.05 -14.29 -5.61
N ASN A 107 22.12 -13.55 -5.02
CA ASN A 107 21.71 -13.73 -3.61
C ASN A 107 20.28 -14.27 -3.41
N VAL A 108 19.53 -14.52 -4.49
CA VAL A 108 18.13 -14.99 -4.43
C VAL A 108 18.03 -16.42 -4.96
N HIS A 109 18.77 -17.35 -4.35
CA HIS A 109 18.33 -18.75 -4.36
C HIS A 109 17.41 -18.92 -3.15
N PRO A 110 16.09 -18.86 -3.31
CA PRO A 110 15.19 -19.06 -2.18
C PRO A 110 15.46 -20.44 -1.61
N THR A 111 15.87 -20.48 -0.34
CA THR A 111 15.96 -21.75 0.37
C THR A 111 14.52 -22.24 0.57
N PRO A 112 14.14 -23.44 0.08
CA PRO A 112 12.81 -23.97 0.34
C PRO A 112 12.53 -24.01 1.85
N GLY A 113 11.37 -23.49 2.26
CA GLY A 113 11.00 -23.32 3.67
C GLY A 113 11.47 -21.99 4.30
N GLY A 114 12.31 -21.21 3.62
CA GLY A 114 12.71 -19.88 4.04
C GLY A 114 11.57 -18.87 3.94
N ALA A 115 11.59 -17.87 4.84
CA ALA A 115 10.69 -16.73 4.80
C ALA A 115 11.48 -15.43 4.74
N GLU A 116 11.04 -14.50 3.90
CA GLU A 116 11.72 -13.24 3.65
C GLU A 116 10.74 -12.07 3.66
N THR A 117 11.17 -10.91 4.16
CA THR A 117 10.37 -9.68 4.11
C THR A 117 10.57 -9.00 2.78
N VAL A 118 9.50 -8.91 1.99
CA VAL A 118 9.51 -8.29 0.65
C VAL A 118 9.19 -6.80 0.73
N SER A 119 8.33 -6.43 1.66
CA SER A 119 8.03 -5.03 1.92
C SER A 119 7.69 -4.79 3.38
N GLU A 120 7.91 -3.55 3.83
CA GLU A 120 7.53 -3.07 5.14
C GLU A 120 6.73 -1.79 5.02
N THR A 121 5.65 -1.68 5.79
CA THR A 121 4.90 -0.44 5.97
C THR A 121 5.25 0.15 7.33
N THR A 122 5.74 1.40 7.33
CA THR A 122 6.05 2.16 8.55
C THR A 122 5.09 3.34 8.72
N ASN A 123 4.97 3.81 9.96
CA ASN A 123 4.27 5.04 10.27
C ASN A 123 5.20 6.27 10.15
N GLU A 124 4.64 7.45 10.43
CA GLU A 124 5.37 8.73 10.40
C GLU A 124 6.56 8.82 11.36
N ARG A 125 6.60 7.96 12.38
CA ARG A 125 7.70 7.87 13.36
C ARG A 125 8.77 6.85 12.95
N GLY A 126 8.59 6.16 11.83
CA GLY A 126 9.45 5.08 11.38
C GLY A 126 9.19 3.73 12.06
N GLU A 127 8.12 3.60 12.85
CA GLU A 127 7.76 2.33 13.49
C GLU A 127 7.10 1.41 12.45
N VAL A 128 7.56 0.15 12.37
CA VAL A 128 7.01 -0.87 11.47
C VAL A 128 5.59 -1.23 11.92
N MET A 129 4.61 -0.97 11.07
CA MET A 129 3.22 -1.33 11.28
C MET A 129 2.91 -2.73 10.78
N GLY A 130 3.56 -3.14 9.69
CA GLY A 130 3.37 -4.45 9.09
C GLY A 130 4.41 -4.78 8.03
N ARG A 131 4.48 -6.06 7.69
CA ARG A 131 5.40 -6.65 6.74
C ARG A 131 4.65 -7.54 5.77
N TRP A 132 5.01 -7.46 4.49
CA TRP A 132 4.62 -8.44 3.51
C TRP A 132 5.75 -9.46 3.39
N VAL A 133 5.44 -10.71 3.72
CA VAL A 133 6.43 -11.78 3.85
C VAL A 133 6.15 -12.84 2.81
N VAL A 134 7.17 -13.23 2.06
CA VAL A 134 7.12 -14.38 1.16
C VAL A 134 7.63 -15.61 1.90
N LYS A 135 6.90 -16.72 1.77
CA LYS A 135 7.35 -18.05 2.19
C LYS A 135 7.64 -18.87 0.93
N TRP A 136 8.89 -19.31 0.81
CA TRP A 136 9.35 -20.05 -0.35
C TRP A 136 9.04 -21.55 -0.21
N GLY A 137 8.43 -22.10 -1.24
CA GLY A 137 8.22 -23.54 -1.43
C GLY A 137 9.24 -24.14 -2.38
N GLU A 138 9.05 -25.41 -2.72
CA GLU A 138 9.85 -26.09 -3.74
C GLU A 138 9.58 -25.50 -5.13
N GLY A 139 10.58 -25.58 -6.02
CA GLY A 139 10.45 -25.09 -7.40
C GLY A 139 10.36 -23.56 -7.55
N GLY A 140 10.79 -22.79 -6.53
CA GLY A 140 10.82 -21.33 -6.60
C GLY A 140 9.44 -20.65 -6.48
N VAL A 141 8.42 -21.39 -6.02
CA VAL A 141 7.08 -20.85 -5.76
C VAL A 141 7.06 -20.17 -4.39
N GLY A 142 6.82 -18.87 -4.37
CA GLY A 142 6.64 -18.08 -3.16
C GLY A 142 5.17 -17.81 -2.88
N THR A 143 4.73 -18.07 -1.64
CA THR A 143 3.41 -17.65 -1.15
C THR A 143 3.58 -16.47 -0.20
N CYS A 144 2.98 -15.35 -0.53
CA CYS A 144 3.09 -14.13 0.25
C CYS A 144 1.93 -13.98 1.24
N HIS A 145 2.20 -13.39 2.39
CA HIS A 145 1.21 -13.12 3.41
C HIS A 145 1.54 -11.85 4.19
N GLU A 146 0.50 -11.29 4.79
CA GLU A 146 0.57 -10.13 5.67
C GLU A 146 0.92 -10.53 7.10
N VAL A 147 1.83 -9.76 7.71
CA VAL A 147 2.12 -9.78 9.14
C VAL A 147 1.95 -8.37 9.67
N GLY A 148 0.97 -8.15 10.56
CA GLY A 148 0.65 -6.81 11.07
C GLY A 148 -0.24 -6.02 10.12
N HIS A 149 -0.06 -4.70 10.02
CA HIS A 149 -0.84 -3.83 9.14
C HIS A 149 -0.04 -3.38 7.93
N VAL A 150 -0.34 -3.97 6.77
CA VAL A 150 0.37 -3.69 5.51
C VAL A 150 -0.47 -2.82 4.59
N VAL A 151 0.20 -1.94 3.85
CA VAL A 151 -0.38 -1.31 2.67
C VAL A 151 -0.09 -2.19 1.45
N ARG A 152 -1.11 -2.94 1.00
CA ARG A 152 -0.97 -3.89 -0.11
C ARG A 152 -1.23 -3.30 -1.50
N TYR A 153 -2.17 -2.38 -1.60
CA TYR A 153 -2.60 -1.79 -2.87
C TYR A 153 -2.00 -0.41 -3.01
N PHE A 154 -1.76 0.03 -4.24
CA PHE A 154 -1.17 1.33 -4.53
C PHE A 154 -1.86 1.95 -5.74
N ASN A 155 -2.49 3.10 -5.51
CA ASN A 155 -2.97 3.96 -6.58
C ASN A 155 -1.83 4.88 -7.01
N VAL A 156 -1.22 4.58 -8.15
CA VAL A 156 -0.03 5.26 -8.66
C VAL A 156 -0.40 6.05 -9.91
N HIS A 157 -0.10 7.35 -9.89
CA HIS A 157 -0.18 8.19 -11.07
C HIS A 157 1.11 8.10 -11.90
N GLU A 158 0.99 8.16 -13.23
CA GLU A 158 2.11 7.92 -14.16
C GLU A 158 3.22 8.98 -14.05
N GLU A 159 2.89 10.19 -13.64
CA GLU A 159 3.83 11.30 -13.43
C GLU A 159 4.83 11.03 -12.29
N LEU A 160 4.54 10.08 -11.40
CA LEU A 160 5.44 9.68 -10.31
C LEU A 160 6.49 8.64 -10.74
N LEU A 161 6.46 8.19 -11.99
CA LEU A 161 7.39 7.20 -12.54
C LEU A 161 8.66 7.83 -13.17
N GLN A 162 8.84 9.14 -13.06
CA GLN A 162 9.95 9.91 -13.64
C GLN A 162 11.28 9.68 -12.91
#